data_AF-A0A1B6L256-F1
#
_entry.id   AF-A0A1B6L256-F1
#
_cell.length_a   1.000
_cell.length_b   1.000
_cell.length_c   1.000
_cell.angle_alpha   90.00
_cell.angle_beta   90.00
_cell.angle_gamma   90.00
#
_symmetry.space_group_name_H-M   'P 1'
#
loop_
_entity.id
_entity.type
_entity.pdbx_description
1 polymer ?
#
loop_
_entity_poly.entity_id
_entity_poly.type
_entity_poly.pdbx_seq_one_letter_code
_entity_poly.pdbx_strand_id
1 'polypeptide(L)'
;MTLVPRLSKLSLGSFRKEMAHFTKMTTLSIESGKHNAVIMGRKTWESIPEKFRPLKGRTNIVLSRSGDVKFSSDVVLCNSFQEALAVLDQSPLVETVGNVWIIGGSSVYEEAMKNEKCHRIYVTWIKKDFDCDTFFPKIPDTFQEAMDENIPVGIQEENGIEYEYKVYEKKTLQTT
;
A
#
# COMPACT_ATOMS: atom_id res chain seq x y z
N MET A 1 1.15 -3.05 -1.49
CA MET A 1 0.46 -3.55 -2.68
C MET A 1 -0.30 -2.39 -3.29
N THR A 2 -0.13 -2.21 -4.58
CA THR A 2 -0.61 -1.05 -5.30
C THR A 2 -1.73 -1.48 -6.24
N LEU A 3 -2.91 -0.93 -5.97
CA LEU A 3 -3.98 -0.80 -6.94
C LEU A 3 -3.94 0.63 -7.47
N VAL A 4 -3.63 0.81 -8.75
CA VAL A 4 -3.97 2.05 -9.46
C VAL A 4 -4.63 1.62 -10.76
N PRO A 5 -5.88 2.03 -10.99
CA PRO A 5 -6.32 3.42 -10.92
C PRO A 5 -7.33 3.75 -9.82
N ARG A 6 -7.53 5.05 -9.55
CA ARG A 6 -8.49 5.60 -8.59
C ARG A 6 -9.81 4.82 -8.60
N LEU A 7 -10.14 4.14 -7.50
CA LEU A 7 -11.38 3.38 -7.27
C LEU A 7 -12.66 4.25 -7.25
N SER A 8 -12.65 5.44 -7.84
CA SER A 8 -13.87 6.25 -7.99
C SER A 8 -14.81 5.73 -9.08
N LYS A 9 -14.32 4.88 -10.01
CA LYS A 9 -15.14 4.29 -11.10
C LYS A 9 -15.16 2.76 -11.15
N LEU A 10 -14.33 2.08 -10.35
CA LEU A 10 -14.33 0.63 -10.22
C LEU A 10 -15.04 0.26 -8.93
N SER A 11 -16.20 -0.39 -9.02
CA SER A 11 -16.92 -0.82 -7.84
C SER A 11 -16.02 -1.78 -7.05
N LEU A 12 -15.76 -1.51 -5.77
CA LEU A 12 -15.04 -2.42 -4.86
C LEU A 12 -15.66 -3.84 -4.85
N GLY A 13 -16.92 -3.98 -5.25
CA GLY A 13 -17.60 -5.26 -5.42
C GLY A 13 -17.08 -6.11 -6.59
N SER A 14 -16.34 -5.51 -7.54
CA SER A 14 -15.83 -6.17 -8.74
C SER A 14 -14.52 -6.94 -8.53
N PHE A 15 -13.83 -6.77 -7.39
CA PHE A 15 -12.51 -7.34 -7.12
C PHE A 15 -12.40 -7.89 -5.69
N ARG A 16 -13.32 -8.79 -5.28
CA ARG A 16 -13.36 -9.32 -3.92
C ARG A 16 -12.17 -10.22 -3.61
N LYS A 17 -11.73 -11.05 -4.57
CA LYS A 17 -10.57 -11.94 -4.38
C LYS A 17 -9.30 -11.11 -4.21
N GLU A 18 -9.15 -10.09 -5.03
CA GLU A 18 -8.03 -9.15 -4.94
C GLU A 18 -8.07 -8.38 -3.61
N MET A 19 -9.22 -7.87 -3.18
CA MET A 19 -9.38 -7.22 -1.87
C MET A 19 -9.08 -8.14 -0.69
N ALA A 20 -9.43 -9.43 -0.80
CA ALA A 20 -9.04 -10.43 0.19
C ALA A 20 -7.53 -10.65 0.20
N HIS A 21 -6.89 -10.68 -0.98
CA HIS A 21 -5.43 -10.74 -1.10
C HIS A 21 -4.75 -9.50 -0.50
N PHE A 22 -5.23 -8.27 -0.79
CA PHE A 22 -4.78 -7.03 -0.17
C PHE A 22 -4.84 -7.08 1.35
N THR A 23 -5.99 -7.53 1.86
CA THR A 23 -6.22 -7.63 3.31
C THR A 23 -5.26 -8.62 3.94
N LYS A 24 -5.09 -9.80 3.33
CA LYS A 24 -4.15 -10.83 3.79
C LYS A 24 -2.72 -10.26 3.84
N MET A 25 -2.23 -9.72 2.73
CA MET A 25 -0.86 -9.20 2.60
C MET A 25 -0.55 -8.10 3.62
N THR A 26 -1.49 -7.16 3.80
CA THR A 26 -1.26 -6.02 4.68
C THR A 26 -1.52 -6.33 6.15
N THR A 27 -2.23 -7.41 6.50
CA THR A 27 -2.56 -7.75 7.90
C THR A 27 -1.59 -8.77 8.49
N LEU A 28 -1.13 -9.76 7.71
CA LEU A 28 -0.25 -10.80 8.23
C LEU A 28 1.15 -10.23 8.50
N SER A 29 1.54 -10.22 9.77
CA SER A 29 2.91 -9.95 10.19
C SER A 29 3.71 -11.25 10.18
N ILE A 30 4.94 -11.19 9.71
CA ILE A 30 5.91 -12.30 9.81
C ILE A 30 6.53 -12.36 11.21
N GLU A 31 6.46 -11.26 11.97
CA GLU A 31 6.97 -11.18 13.34
C GLU A 31 5.86 -11.47 14.34
N SER A 32 6.08 -12.49 15.18
CA SER A 32 5.13 -12.91 16.20
C SER A 32 4.86 -11.80 17.21
N GLY A 33 3.58 -11.58 17.54
CA GLY A 33 3.14 -10.54 18.49
C GLY A 33 3.11 -9.12 17.93
N LYS A 34 3.53 -8.91 16.68
CA LYS A 34 3.48 -7.60 16.00
C LYS A 34 2.36 -7.55 14.98
N HIS A 35 1.84 -6.36 14.73
CA HIS A 35 0.93 -6.07 13.62
C HIS A 35 1.64 -5.21 12.56
N ASN A 36 1.04 -5.04 11.40
CA ASN A 36 1.61 -4.21 10.35
C ASN A 36 1.08 -2.77 10.40
N ALA A 37 1.82 -1.82 9.83
CA ALA A 37 1.34 -0.47 9.57
C ALA A 37 0.98 -0.28 8.10
N VAL A 38 -0.01 0.59 7.84
CA VAL A 38 -0.38 1.06 6.50
C VAL A 38 -0.25 2.58 6.44
N ILE A 39 0.52 3.10 5.49
CA ILE A 39 0.66 4.54 5.23
C ILE A 39 -0.13 4.87 3.97
N MET A 40 -0.96 5.91 4.07
CA MET A 40 -1.72 6.41 2.92
C MET A 40 -1.91 7.92 2.92
N GLY A 41 -2.15 8.51 1.76
CA GLY A 41 -2.55 9.92 1.65
C GLY A 41 -4.02 10.15 1.97
N ARG A 42 -4.39 11.37 2.37
CA ARG A 42 -5.77 11.78 2.69
C ARG A 42 -6.82 11.35 1.64
N LYS A 43 -6.54 11.57 0.35
CA LYS A 43 -7.48 11.18 -0.73
C LYS A 43 -7.72 9.68 -0.80
N THR A 44 -6.68 8.87 -0.54
CA THR A 44 -6.81 7.42 -0.47
C THR A 44 -7.65 7.04 0.74
N TRP A 45 -7.39 7.64 1.90
CA TRP A 45 -8.21 7.45 3.10
C TRP A 45 -9.69 7.78 2.84
N GLU A 46 -9.99 8.94 2.27
CA GLU A 46 -11.36 9.36 1.95
C GLU A 46 -12.05 8.44 0.92
N SER A 47 -11.30 7.76 0.05
CA SER A 47 -11.84 6.81 -0.93
C SER A 47 -12.24 5.45 -0.34
N ILE A 48 -11.74 5.11 0.85
CA ILE A 48 -12.07 3.85 1.52
C ILE A 48 -13.46 4.01 2.16
N PRO A 49 -14.43 3.10 1.91
CA PRO A 49 -15.75 3.19 2.53
C PRO A 49 -15.65 3.25 4.06
N GLU A 50 -16.46 4.11 4.69
CA GLU A 50 -16.39 4.37 6.14
C GLU A 50 -16.46 3.11 7.00
N LYS A 51 -17.30 2.14 6.62
CA LYS A 51 -17.42 0.85 7.32
C LYS A 51 -16.12 0.02 7.37
N PHE A 52 -15.15 0.32 6.52
CA PHE A 52 -13.84 -0.33 6.46
C PHE A 52 -12.72 0.53 7.05
N ARG A 53 -13.02 1.76 7.48
CA ARG A 53 -12.07 2.66 8.15
C ARG A 53 -12.25 2.60 9.67
N PRO A 54 -11.15 2.56 10.46
CA PRO A 54 -9.78 2.25 10.05
C PRO A 54 -9.65 0.80 9.55
N LEU A 55 -8.61 0.53 8.76
CA LEU A 55 -8.31 -0.82 8.28
C LEU A 55 -7.92 -1.71 9.47
N LYS A 56 -8.82 -2.61 9.89
CA LYS A 56 -8.66 -3.45 11.09
C LYS A 56 -7.36 -4.27 11.08
N GLY A 57 -6.80 -4.48 12.27
CA GLY A 57 -5.58 -5.29 12.49
C GLY A 57 -4.28 -4.61 12.06
N ARG A 58 -4.31 -3.30 11.77
CA ARG A 58 -3.16 -2.52 11.28
C ARG A 58 -3.11 -1.15 11.95
N THR A 59 -1.90 -0.62 12.14
CA THR A 59 -1.72 0.81 12.44
C THR A 59 -2.03 1.61 11.19
N ASN A 60 -3.04 2.47 11.22
CA ASN A 60 -3.41 3.31 10.08
C ASN A 60 -2.72 4.66 10.21
N ILE A 61 -1.83 5.00 9.27
CA ILE A 61 -1.15 6.29 9.19
C ILE A 61 -1.66 7.06 7.98
N VAL A 62 -2.21 8.25 8.20
CA VAL A 62 -2.76 9.11 7.15
C VAL A 62 -1.92 10.37 6.99
N LEU A 63 -1.43 10.60 5.77
CA LEU A 63 -0.69 11.78 5.38
C LEU A 63 -1.65 12.88 4.94
N SER A 64 -1.69 13.99 5.69
CA SER A 64 -2.51 15.16 5.39
C SER A 64 -1.79 16.44 5.77
N ARG A 65 -1.76 17.42 4.87
CA ARG A 65 -1.16 18.75 5.12
C ARG A 65 -2.13 19.75 5.74
N SER A 66 -3.43 19.45 5.74
CA SER A 66 -4.47 20.30 6.32
C SER A 66 -4.76 19.82 7.74
N GLY A 67 -4.48 20.67 8.73
CA GLY A 67 -4.62 20.38 10.17
C GLY A 67 -6.05 20.22 10.69
N ASP A 68 -7.07 20.36 9.84
CA ASP A 68 -8.49 20.37 10.25
C ASP A 68 -9.18 19.00 10.20
N VAL A 69 -8.48 17.92 9.81
CA VAL A 69 -9.10 16.59 9.72
C VAL A 69 -8.95 15.87 11.05
N LYS A 70 -10.05 15.78 11.81
CA LYS A 70 -10.12 14.94 13.00
C LYS A 70 -10.30 13.48 12.57
N PHE A 71 -9.29 12.66 12.81
CA PHE A 71 -9.41 11.21 12.68
C PHE A 71 -9.80 10.60 14.04
N SER A 72 -10.30 9.36 14.04
CA SER A 72 -10.50 8.61 15.29
C SER A 72 -9.16 8.41 16.02
N SER A 73 -9.21 8.09 17.32
CA SER A 73 -8.02 7.80 18.14
C SER A 73 -7.10 6.73 17.57
N ASP A 74 -7.65 5.86 16.72
CA ASP A 74 -6.99 4.66 16.19
C ASP A 74 -6.24 4.93 14.87
N VAL A 75 -6.08 6.21 14.50
CA VAL A 75 -5.41 6.67 13.29
C VAL A 75 -4.32 7.67 13.66
N VAL A 76 -3.11 7.42 13.17
CA VAL A 76 -1.97 8.31 13.32
C VAL A 76 -1.99 9.32 12.17
N LEU A 77 -2.08 10.59 12.49
CA LEU A 77 -2.00 11.68 11.51
C LEU A 77 -0.56 12.17 11.40
N CYS A 78 -0.04 12.25 10.18
CA CYS A 78 1.25 12.86 9.88
C CYS A 78 1.12 13.87 8.73
N ASN A 79 1.96 14.90 8.73
CA ASN A 79 1.96 15.95 7.71
C ASN A 79 2.88 15.62 6.51
N SER A 80 3.80 14.67 6.69
CA SER A 80 4.73 14.22 5.66
C SER A 80 5.05 12.74 5.77
N PHE A 81 5.63 12.18 4.70
CA PHE A 81 6.11 10.81 4.71
C PHE A 81 7.28 10.62 5.69
N GLN A 82 8.18 11.60 5.80
CA GLN A 82 9.31 11.55 6.73
C GLN A 82 8.83 11.55 8.18
N GLU A 83 7.80 12.34 8.50
CA GLU A 83 7.17 12.34 9.83
C GLU A 83 6.56 10.97 10.14
N ALA A 84 5.85 10.35 9.18
CA ALA A 84 5.32 9.01 9.36
C ALA A 84 6.42 7.96 9.66
N LEU A 85 7.55 8.03 8.96
CA LEU A 85 8.69 7.16 9.25
C LEU A 85 9.29 7.45 10.65
N ALA A 86 9.41 8.73 11.02
CA ALA A 86 9.93 9.11 12.33
C ALA A 86 9.02 8.64 13.48
N VAL A 87 7.71 8.66 13.29
CA VAL A 87 6.72 8.16 14.26
C VAL A 87 6.77 6.63 14.36
N LEU A 88 6.99 5.92 13.25
CA LEU A 88 7.18 4.46 13.25
C LEU A 88 8.47 4.04 13.97
N ASP A 89 9.52 4.86 13.91
CA ASP A 89 10.79 4.64 14.61
C ASP A 89 10.72 5.01 16.12
N GLN A 90 9.53 5.37 16.66
CA GLN A 90 9.31 5.71 18.07
C GLN A 90 8.42 4.69 18.79
N SER A 91 8.60 4.59 20.11
CA SER A 91 7.74 3.77 20.97
C SER A 91 6.30 4.35 21.05
N PRO A 92 5.25 3.52 21.05
CA PRO A 92 5.29 2.05 21.06
C PRO A 92 5.35 1.41 19.66
N LEU A 93 5.34 2.19 18.58
CA LEU A 93 5.22 1.65 17.23
C LEU A 93 6.44 0.83 16.80
N VAL A 94 7.65 1.27 17.16
CA VAL A 94 8.89 0.52 16.85
C VAL A 94 8.92 -0.89 17.46
N GLU A 95 8.18 -1.10 18.56
CA GLU A 95 8.08 -2.38 19.27
C GLU A 95 6.92 -3.25 18.76
N THR A 96 5.85 -2.63 18.27
CA THR A 96 4.58 -3.30 17.93
C THR A 96 4.35 -3.48 16.44
N VAL A 97 5.06 -2.73 15.60
CA VAL A 97 4.95 -2.80 14.13
C VAL A 97 6.02 -3.70 13.55
N GLY A 98 5.59 -4.68 12.74
CA GLY A 98 6.49 -5.56 11.98
C GLY A 98 6.81 -4.98 10.60
N ASN A 99 5.84 -5.03 9.66
CA ASN A 99 6.01 -4.45 8.32
C ASN A 99 5.27 -3.13 8.13
N VAL A 100 5.81 -2.27 7.27
CA VAL A 100 5.20 -1.00 6.85
C VAL A 100 4.77 -1.11 5.39
N TRP A 101 3.48 -0.92 5.13
CA TRP A 101 2.89 -1.00 3.80
C TRP A 101 2.47 0.37 3.30
N ILE A 102 2.99 0.78 2.15
CA ILE A 102 2.49 1.96 1.46
C ILE A 102 1.32 1.54 0.58
N ILE A 103 0.15 2.14 0.81
CA ILE A 103 -1.09 1.77 0.11
C ILE A 103 -1.66 2.92 -0.74
N GLY A 104 -0.84 3.95 -0.97
CA GLY A 104 -1.10 5.02 -1.94
C GLY A 104 -1.43 6.38 -1.31
N GLY A 105 -1.78 7.41 -2.05
CA GLY A 105 -1.93 7.45 -3.51
C GLY A 105 -0.63 7.72 -4.25
N SER A 106 -0.77 8.13 -5.52
CA SER A 106 0.33 8.34 -6.47
C SER A 106 1.54 9.09 -5.87
N SER A 107 1.33 10.25 -5.24
CA SER A 107 2.41 11.03 -4.63
C SER A 107 3.11 10.31 -3.46
N VAL A 108 2.38 9.52 -2.68
CA VAL A 108 2.95 8.76 -1.55
C VAL A 108 3.76 7.58 -2.08
N TYR A 109 3.32 6.95 -3.16
CA TYR A 109 4.09 5.93 -3.86
C TYR A 109 5.40 6.50 -4.42
N GLU A 110 5.36 7.67 -5.08
CA GLU A 110 6.57 8.32 -5.60
C GLU A 110 7.60 8.57 -4.50
N GLU A 111 7.15 9.11 -3.38
CA GLU A 111 8.01 9.43 -2.25
C GLU A 111 8.58 8.16 -1.61
N ALA A 112 7.75 7.13 -1.44
CA ALA A 112 8.18 5.85 -0.93
C ALA A 112 9.21 5.15 -1.83
N MET A 113 9.00 5.13 -3.15
CA MET A 113 9.92 4.47 -4.08
C MET A 113 11.30 5.14 -4.15
N LYS A 114 11.39 6.45 -3.83
CA LYS A 114 12.66 7.18 -3.69
C LYS A 114 13.38 6.86 -2.38
N ASN A 115 12.68 6.33 -1.38
CA ASN A 115 13.24 6.04 -0.07
C ASN A 115 14.13 4.78 -0.10
N GLU A 116 15.23 4.80 0.64
CA GLU A 116 16.15 3.66 0.75
C GLU A 116 15.52 2.44 1.41
N LYS A 117 14.64 2.66 2.40
CA LYS A 117 13.92 1.60 3.14
C LYS A 117 12.82 0.92 2.30
N CYS A 118 12.52 1.39 1.09
CA CYS A 118 11.54 0.73 0.21
C CYS A 118 12.17 -0.49 -0.46
N HIS A 119 11.83 -1.68 0.02
CA HIS A 119 12.43 -2.93 -0.42
C HIS A 119 11.68 -3.57 -1.60
N ARG A 120 10.35 -3.65 -1.53
CA ARG A 120 9.50 -4.32 -2.52
C ARG A 120 8.27 -3.51 -2.90
N ILE A 121 7.83 -3.68 -4.14
CA ILE A 121 6.60 -3.15 -4.70
C ILE A 121 5.75 -4.33 -5.15
N TYR A 122 4.58 -4.45 -4.57
CA TYR A 122 3.58 -5.44 -4.98
C TYR A 122 2.53 -4.72 -5.83
N VAL A 123 2.25 -5.18 -7.04
CA VAL A 123 1.34 -4.53 -7.98
C VAL A 123 0.31 -5.55 -8.47
N THR A 124 -0.96 -5.17 -8.45
CA THR A 124 -2.00 -5.90 -9.18
C THR A 124 -2.14 -5.25 -10.56
N TRP A 125 -1.60 -5.90 -11.59
CA TRP A 125 -1.62 -5.40 -12.96
C TRP A 125 -2.93 -5.79 -13.66
N ILE A 126 -3.85 -4.84 -13.77
CA ILE A 126 -5.15 -5.05 -14.40
C ILE A 126 -5.00 -5.04 -15.94
N LYS A 127 -5.45 -6.10 -16.63
CA LYS A 127 -5.39 -6.23 -18.09
C LYS A 127 -6.61 -5.64 -18.81
N LYS A 128 -7.11 -4.52 -18.30
CA LYS A 128 -8.27 -3.83 -18.85
C LYS A 128 -8.13 -2.34 -18.64
N ASP A 129 -8.44 -1.59 -19.68
CA ASP A 129 -8.44 -0.14 -19.62
C ASP A 129 -9.69 0.40 -18.94
N PHE A 130 -9.48 1.43 -18.11
CA PHE A 130 -10.55 2.18 -17.46
C PHE A 130 -10.29 3.67 -17.63
N ASP A 131 -11.35 4.47 -17.56
CA ASP A 131 -11.21 5.93 -17.51
C ASP A 131 -10.73 6.38 -16.12
N CYS A 132 -9.53 6.98 -16.06
CA CYS A 132 -8.78 7.20 -14.85
C CYS A 132 -8.15 8.59 -14.84
N ASP A 133 -8.10 9.21 -13.67
CA ASP A 133 -7.53 10.54 -13.46
C ASP A 133 -6.26 10.53 -12.58
N THR A 134 -5.87 9.36 -12.11
CA THR A 134 -4.74 9.14 -11.21
C THR A 134 -4.03 7.85 -11.63
N PHE A 135 -2.71 7.94 -11.79
CA PHE A 135 -1.88 6.86 -12.31
C PHE A 135 -0.82 6.44 -11.29
N PHE A 136 -0.41 5.16 -11.36
CA PHE A 136 0.73 4.69 -10.59
C PHE A 136 1.99 5.35 -11.17
N PRO A 137 2.94 5.78 -10.34
CA PRO A 137 4.15 6.38 -10.87
C PRO A 137 4.99 5.31 -11.58
N LYS A 138 5.83 5.73 -12.52
CA LYS A 138 6.79 4.82 -13.15
C LYS A 138 7.65 4.18 -12.07
N ILE A 139 7.71 2.84 -12.06
CA ILE A 139 8.63 2.10 -11.20
C ILE A 139 10.07 2.46 -11.61
N PRO A 140 10.92 2.94 -10.68
CA PRO A 140 12.28 3.31 -11.01
C PRO A 140 13.11 2.10 -11.48
N ASP A 141 14.08 2.34 -12.36
CA ASP A 141 14.96 1.28 -12.91
C ASP A 141 15.89 0.65 -11.84
N THR A 142 15.89 1.21 -10.62
CA THR A 142 16.51 0.62 -9.42
C THR A 142 15.72 -0.57 -8.87
N PHE A 143 14.53 -0.85 -9.39
CA PHE A 143 13.76 -2.05 -9.09
C PHE A 143 13.81 -3.02 -10.28
N GLN A 144 13.64 -4.30 -9.99
CA GLN A 144 13.52 -5.36 -11.00
C GLN A 144 12.38 -6.31 -10.62
N GLU A 145 11.75 -6.93 -11.62
CA GLU A 145 10.72 -7.94 -11.36
C GLU A 145 11.35 -9.12 -10.60
N ALA A 146 10.64 -9.61 -9.59
CA ALA A 146 11.06 -10.67 -8.69
C ALA A 146 9.91 -11.67 -8.51
N MET A 147 10.24 -12.87 -8.03
CA MET A 147 9.23 -13.84 -7.61
C MET A 147 9.07 -13.79 -6.08
N ASP A 148 7.85 -14.03 -5.63
CA ASP A 148 7.52 -14.24 -4.22
C ASP A 148 6.58 -15.45 -4.15
N GLU A 149 7.00 -16.48 -3.41
CA GLU A 149 6.26 -17.75 -3.31
C GLU A 149 4.86 -17.59 -2.71
N ASN A 150 4.62 -16.50 -1.98
CA ASN A 150 3.33 -16.20 -1.37
C ASN A 150 2.37 -15.48 -2.33
N ILE A 151 2.84 -15.14 -3.54
CA ILE A 151 2.08 -14.40 -4.54
C ILE A 151 1.63 -15.34 -5.65
N PRO A 152 0.31 -15.37 -5.97
CA PRO A 152 -0.18 -16.20 -7.06
C PRO A 152 0.47 -15.84 -8.40
N VAL A 153 0.90 -16.86 -9.14
CA VAL A 153 1.53 -16.71 -10.46
C VAL A 153 0.47 -16.83 -11.55
N GLY A 154 0.66 -16.07 -12.64
CA GLY A 154 -0.17 -16.14 -13.84
C GLY A 154 -1.45 -15.32 -13.74
N ILE A 155 -2.26 -15.40 -14.80
CA ILE A 155 -3.49 -14.62 -14.96
C ILE A 155 -4.51 -15.08 -13.94
N GLN A 156 -5.04 -14.11 -13.20
CA GLN A 156 -6.22 -14.22 -12.37
C GLN A 156 -7.39 -13.59 -13.12
N GLU A 157 -8.60 -14.06 -12.84
CA GLU A 157 -9.81 -13.47 -13.40
C GLU A 157 -10.87 -13.28 -12.31
N GLU A 158 -11.48 -12.09 -12.31
CA GLU A 158 -12.66 -11.80 -11.50
C GLU A 158 -13.63 -10.92 -12.28
N ASN A 159 -14.90 -11.35 -12.37
CA ASN A 159 -15.96 -10.63 -13.09
C ASN A 159 -15.60 -10.25 -14.53
N GLY A 160 -14.93 -11.14 -15.27
CA GLY A 160 -14.50 -10.90 -16.65
C GLY A 160 -13.38 -9.86 -16.78
N ILE A 161 -12.65 -9.59 -15.68
CA ILE A 161 -11.47 -8.73 -15.69
C ILE A 161 -10.27 -9.59 -15.31
N GLU A 162 -9.33 -9.68 -16.25
CA GLU A 162 -8.05 -10.35 -16.04
C GLU A 162 -7.06 -9.43 -15.33
N TYR A 163 -6.24 -10.00 -14.46
CA TYR A 163 -5.13 -9.31 -13.81
C TYR A 163 -4.01 -10.25 -13.41
N GLU A 164 -2.80 -9.73 -13.22
CA GLU A 164 -1.65 -10.48 -12.72
C GLU A 164 -1.10 -9.81 -11.47
N TYR A 165 -0.62 -10.60 -10.50
CA TYR A 165 0.19 -10.06 -9.43
C TYR A 165 1.64 -10.00 -9.88
N LYS A 166 2.25 -8.82 -9.73
CA LYS A 166 3.66 -8.55 -10.04
C LYS A 166 4.38 -8.09 -8.79
N VAL A 167 5.59 -8.58 -8.59
CA VAL A 167 6.46 -8.16 -7.50
C VAL A 167 7.70 -7.55 -8.11
N TYR A 168 8.09 -6.39 -7.60
CA TYR A 168 9.36 -5.75 -7.92
C TYR A 168 10.17 -5.61 -6.65
N GLU A 169 11.46 -5.90 -6.73
CA GLU A 169 12.40 -5.79 -5.62
C GLU A 169 13.49 -4.79 -5.98
N LYS A 170 13.92 -4.00 -5.00
CA LYS A 170 15.01 -3.04 -5.18
C LYS A 170 16.31 -3.80 -5.43
N LYS A 171 17.02 -3.45 -6.50
CA LYS A 171 18.31 -4.03 -6.85
C LYS A 171 19.29 -3.80 -5.71
N THR A 172 19.86 -4.88 -5.19
CA THR A 172 21.00 -4.79 -4.28
C THR A 172 22.18 -4.20 -5.06
N LEU A 173 22.74 -3.09 -4.59
CA LEU A 173 24.00 -2.59 -5.13
C LEU A 173 25.05 -3.69 -4.92
N GLN A 174 25.56 -4.27 -6.00
CA GLN A 174 26.79 -5.03 -5.92
C GLN A 174 27.90 -4.03 -5.63
N THR A 175 28.23 -3.83 -4.35
CA THR A 175 29.53 -3.25 -3.99
C THR A 175 30.59 -4.18 -4.55
N THR A 176 31.23 -3.75 -5.63
CA THR A 176 32.47 -4.34 -6.15
C THR A 176 33.63 -3.94 -5.26
#